data_AF-A0A5C6ZMH7-F1
#
_entry.id   AF-A0A5C6ZMH7-F1
#
_cell.length_a   1.000
_cell.length_b   1.000
_cell.length_c   1.000
_cell.angle_alpha   90.00
_cell.angle_beta   90.00
_cell.angle_gamma   90.00
#
_symmetry.space_group_name_H-M   'P 1'
#
loop_
_entity.id
_entity.type
_entity.pdbx_description
1 polymer ?
#
loop_
_entity_poly.entity_id
_entity_poly.type
_entity_poly.pdbx_seq_one_letter_code
_entity_poly.pdbx_strand_id
1 'polypeptide(L)'
;MRSLINPDHRFIYSLPGNLMVGGIFNLLTIKKRTMYYLSKHITAVGKVAFTILFFLFAIACQKEEIASNELQSADASIKSLNSVNITSTGMNFIAPKEIPSGWNTFRYMNKTGEPHFFLLIKIPEEKTLEDYKNQVTVPFNNLLEVLRGERDFNRETDAIASWFFTDAINSGGTGIIEAGGKAVTSIYLEPGNYIIECYVKLPNGKLHSVVGMLDQMTVTEEVTKDKEPKVDVSIDITAAGIQLNDEIKRPGLHTFSGINLKSCV
;
A
#
# COMPACT_ATOMS: atom_id res chain seq x y z
N MET A 1 30.26 -1.59 -7.06
CA MET A 1 28.79 -1.65 -7.05
C MET A 1 28.28 -0.24 -7.23
N ARG A 2 27.80 0.12 -8.42
CA ARG A 2 27.16 1.43 -8.65
C ARG A 2 25.70 1.29 -8.23
N SER A 3 25.25 2.19 -7.37
CA SER A 3 23.84 2.37 -7.02
C SER A 3 23.02 2.58 -8.29
N LEU A 4 22.17 1.62 -8.64
CA LEU A 4 21.22 1.70 -9.76
C LEU A 4 19.85 2.12 -9.26
N ILE A 5 19.82 3.29 -8.62
CA ILE A 5 18.61 4.08 -8.45
C ILE A 5 18.71 5.17 -9.51
N ASN A 6 17.89 5.08 -10.55
CA ASN A 6 17.69 6.17 -11.49
C ASN A 6 17.15 7.38 -10.69
N PRO A 7 17.88 8.51 -10.64
CA PRO A 7 17.56 9.65 -9.78
C PRO A 7 16.29 10.41 -10.19
N ASP A 8 15.67 10.07 -11.32
CA ASP A 8 14.53 10.80 -11.88
C ASP A 8 13.16 10.13 -11.60
N HIS A 9 13.11 9.00 -10.89
CA HIS A 9 11.82 8.40 -10.50
C HIS A 9 11.24 9.09 -9.25
N ARG A 10 10.22 9.92 -9.48
CA ARG A 10 9.38 10.51 -8.45
C ARG A 10 8.18 9.60 -8.19
N PHE A 11 7.93 9.28 -6.92
CA PHE A 11 6.78 8.49 -6.50
C PHE A 11 5.82 9.35 -5.70
N ILE A 12 4.52 9.18 -6.00
CA ILE A 12 3.47 9.95 -5.38
C ILE A 12 2.49 9.01 -4.69
N TYR A 13 2.32 9.15 -3.37
CA TYR A 13 1.41 8.32 -2.58
C TYR A 13 0.24 9.14 -2.04
N SER A 14 -0.96 8.54 -1.99
CA SER A 14 -2.04 8.98 -1.10
C SER A 14 -2.54 7.80 -0.27
N LEU A 15 -2.44 7.88 1.06
CA LEU A 15 -2.96 6.85 1.98
C LEU A 15 -4.18 7.41 2.74
N PRO A 16 -5.34 6.72 2.74
CA PRO A 16 -6.38 6.95 3.74
C PRO A 16 -6.03 6.15 5.01
N GLY A 17 -5.71 6.84 6.10
CA GLY A 17 -5.40 6.22 7.38
C GLY A 17 -6.64 5.70 8.10
N ASN A 18 -6.55 4.51 8.69
CA ASN A 18 -7.39 4.10 9.82
C ASN A 18 -6.61 3.15 10.74
N LEU A 19 -6.35 3.62 11.97
CA LEU A 19 -5.96 2.80 13.11
C LEU A 19 -7.24 2.32 13.80
N MET A 20 -7.42 1.02 13.97
CA MET A 20 -8.42 0.47 14.90
C MET A 20 -7.72 -0.42 15.93
N VAL A 21 -7.78 0.03 17.18
CA VAL A 21 -7.31 -0.66 18.38
C VAL A 21 -8.54 -1.27 19.08
N GLY A 22 -8.39 -2.49 19.60
CA GLY A 22 -9.12 -2.90 20.81
C GLY A 22 -9.91 -4.21 20.69
N GLY A 23 -9.36 -5.26 21.29
CA GLY A 23 -10.02 -6.54 21.47
C GLY A 23 -10.83 -6.67 22.77
N ILE A 24 -11.30 -7.91 22.94
CA ILE A 24 -11.78 -8.58 24.17
C ILE A 24 -13.25 -8.33 24.53
N PHE A 25 -14.11 -9.24 24.07
CA PHE A 25 -15.37 -9.60 24.74
C PHE A 25 -15.30 -11.06 25.18
N ASN A 26 -15.14 -11.30 26.47
CA ASN A 26 -15.62 -12.52 27.12
C ASN A 26 -15.66 -12.29 28.63
N LEU A 27 -16.85 -11.94 29.16
CA LEU A 27 -17.18 -12.15 30.57
C LEU A 27 -18.71 -12.17 30.74
N LEU A 28 -19.35 -13.19 30.17
CA LEU A 28 -20.76 -13.50 30.41
C LEU A 28 -20.85 -14.55 31.51
N THR A 29 -20.69 -14.13 32.76
CA THR A 29 -21.26 -14.82 33.93
C THR A 29 -21.09 -13.93 35.15
N ILE A 30 -22.07 -13.94 36.04
CA ILE A 30 -22.18 -13.12 37.27
C ILE A 30 -22.82 -11.73 37.04
N LYS A 31 -24.16 -11.69 37.05
CA LYS A 31 -24.98 -10.70 37.81
C LYS A 31 -26.48 -10.86 37.51
N LYS A 32 -27.10 -11.90 38.06
CA LYS A 32 -28.57 -11.93 38.23
C LYS A 32 -29.04 -11.68 39.66
N ARG A 33 -28.15 -11.52 40.64
CA ARG A 33 -28.53 -11.25 42.05
C ARG A 33 -28.18 -9.85 42.58
N THR A 34 -27.34 -9.06 41.90
CA THR A 34 -26.95 -7.72 42.40
C THR A 34 -27.82 -6.58 41.84
N MET A 35 -28.56 -6.79 40.74
CA MET A 35 -29.43 -5.74 40.16
C MET A 35 -30.70 -5.44 40.98
N TYR A 36 -31.11 -6.35 41.87
CA TYR A 36 -32.33 -6.14 42.66
C TYR A 36 -32.12 -5.19 43.86
N TYR A 37 -30.87 -5.01 44.32
CA TYR A 37 -30.56 -4.19 45.50
C TYR A 37 -30.23 -2.73 45.16
N LEU A 38 -29.75 -2.45 43.94
CA LEU A 38 -29.41 -1.08 43.52
C LEU A 38 -30.63 -0.23 43.14
N SER A 39 -31.79 -0.83 42.82
CA SER A 39 -32.97 -0.07 42.39
C SER A 39 -33.70 0.66 43.53
N LYS A 40 -33.38 0.35 44.80
CA LYS A 40 -34.09 0.89 45.97
C LYS A 40 -33.46 2.13 46.61
N HIS A 41 -32.29 2.57 46.15
CA HIS A 41 -31.56 3.70 46.76
C HIS A 41 -31.21 4.85 45.80
N ILE A 42 -31.77 4.87 44.59
CA ILE A 42 -31.60 6.02 43.69
C ILE A 42 -32.61 7.10 44.08
N THR A 43 -32.19 8.01 44.97
CA THR A 43 -32.94 9.22 45.33
C THR A 43 -33.13 10.12 44.10
N ALA A 44 -34.11 11.03 44.14
CA ALA A 44 -34.45 11.91 43.01
C ALA A 44 -33.23 12.69 42.45
N VAL A 45 -32.24 12.99 43.29
CA VAL A 45 -30.97 13.63 42.92
C VAL A 45 -30.11 12.73 42.00
N GLY A 46 -30.10 11.41 42.24
CA GLY A 46 -29.39 10.45 41.39
C GLY A 46 -30.00 10.30 40.01
N LYS A 47 -31.32 10.48 39.86
CA LYS A 47 -32.00 10.46 38.56
C LYS A 47 -31.65 11.69 37.71
N VAL A 48 -31.58 12.87 38.32
CA VAL A 48 -31.18 14.10 37.62
C VAL A 48 -29.70 14.04 37.19
N ALA A 49 -28.80 13.60 38.07
CA ALA A 49 -27.39 13.43 37.72
C ALA A 49 -27.17 12.40 36.60
N PHE A 50 -27.93 11.29 36.59
CA PHE A 50 -27.86 10.28 35.52
C PHE A 50 -28.41 10.80 34.19
N THR A 51 -29.43 11.66 34.23
CA THR A 51 -30.03 12.25 33.01
C THR A 51 -29.12 13.32 32.41
N ILE A 52 -28.43 14.11 33.24
CA ILE A 52 -27.40 15.07 32.81
C ILE A 52 -26.18 14.35 32.23
N LEU A 53 -25.72 13.25 32.85
CA LEU A 53 -24.60 12.47 32.34
C LEU A 53 -24.94 11.78 31.00
N PHE A 54 -26.19 11.33 30.82
CA PHE A 54 -26.67 10.75 29.56
C PHE A 54 -26.79 11.82 28.45
N PHE A 55 -27.23 13.04 28.80
CA PHE A 55 -27.26 14.18 27.85
C PHE A 55 -25.86 14.66 27.47
N LEU A 56 -24.88 14.64 28.39
CA LEU A 56 -23.48 14.97 28.10
C LEU A 56 -22.83 13.91 27.19
N PHE A 57 -23.23 12.64 27.28
CA PHE A 57 -22.78 11.58 26.36
C PHE A 57 -23.37 11.73 24.95
N ALA A 58 -24.60 12.24 24.82
CA ALA A 58 -25.24 12.48 23.53
C ALA A 58 -24.62 13.66 22.75
N ILE A 59 -24.13 14.70 23.44
CA ILE A 59 -23.47 15.86 22.81
C ILE A 59 -22.06 15.50 22.31
N ALA A 60 -21.40 14.51 22.94
CA ALA A 60 -20.11 14.01 22.48
C ALA A 60 -20.18 13.22 21.14
N CYS A 61 -21.38 12.95 20.63
CA CYS A 61 -21.63 12.13 19.44
C CYS A 61 -21.91 12.96 18.17
N GLN A 62 -21.43 14.21 18.09
CA GLN A 62 -21.58 15.07 16.91
C GLN A 62 -20.32 15.08 15.99
N LYS A 63 -19.37 14.17 16.18
CA LYS A 63 -18.07 14.16 15.47
C LYS A 63 -17.82 12.88 14.66
N GLU A 64 -18.77 12.51 13.81
CA GLU A 64 -18.58 11.44 12.79
C GLU A 64 -19.03 11.85 11.37
N GLU A 65 -19.97 12.80 11.21
CA GLU A 65 -20.48 13.21 9.87
C GLU A 65 -19.46 13.97 9.00
N ILE A 66 -18.52 14.70 9.60
CA ILE A 66 -17.54 15.50 8.83
C ILE A 66 -16.51 14.59 8.17
N ALA A 67 -16.02 13.57 8.88
CA ALA A 67 -15.02 12.64 8.38
C ALA A 67 -15.56 11.76 7.24
N SER A 68 -16.83 11.34 7.32
CA SER A 68 -17.46 10.54 6.27
C SER A 68 -17.64 11.32 4.97
N ASN A 69 -18.04 12.60 5.03
CA ASN A 69 -18.24 13.43 3.86
C ASN A 69 -16.91 13.79 3.17
N GLU A 70 -15.84 14.05 3.93
CA GLU A 70 -14.51 14.32 3.36
C GLU A 70 -13.92 13.09 2.66
N LEU A 71 -14.03 11.89 3.25
CA LEU A 71 -13.61 10.62 2.63
C LEU A 71 -14.39 10.31 1.34
N GLN A 72 -15.69 10.62 1.32
CA GLN A 72 -16.55 10.40 0.15
C GLN A 72 -16.22 11.38 -0.99
N SER A 73 -15.88 12.64 -0.65
CA SER A 73 -15.42 13.64 -1.63
C SER A 73 -14.07 13.28 -2.23
N ALA A 74 -13.14 12.72 -1.44
CA ALA A 74 -11.85 12.26 -1.90
C ALA A 74 -11.98 11.03 -2.83
N ASP A 75 -12.85 10.06 -2.52
CA ASP A 75 -13.10 8.89 -3.38
C ASP A 75 -13.78 9.29 -4.71
N ALA A 76 -14.62 10.34 -4.71
CA ALA A 76 -15.21 10.91 -5.93
C ALA A 76 -14.18 11.67 -6.80
N SER A 77 -13.32 12.48 -6.19
CA SER A 77 -12.19 13.14 -6.85
C SER A 77 -11.25 12.11 -7.49
N ILE A 78 -10.91 11.06 -6.75
CA ILE A 78 -10.16 9.90 -7.21
C ILE A 78 -10.85 9.27 -8.43
N LYS A 79 -12.14 8.94 -8.38
CA LYS A 79 -12.84 8.32 -9.52
C LYS A 79 -12.81 9.10 -10.84
N SER A 80 -12.67 10.43 -10.80
CA SER A 80 -12.70 11.28 -12.00
C SER A 80 -11.40 11.34 -12.82
N LEU A 81 -10.30 10.88 -12.25
CA LEU A 81 -8.98 10.87 -12.89
C LEU A 81 -8.90 9.70 -13.88
N ASN A 82 -8.47 9.98 -15.11
CA ASN A 82 -8.07 8.95 -16.07
C ASN A 82 -6.97 8.09 -15.44
N SER A 83 -7.22 6.80 -15.22
CA SER A 83 -6.33 5.97 -14.41
C SER A 83 -6.26 4.53 -14.85
N VAL A 84 -5.06 3.96 -14.74
CA VAL A 84 -4.80 2.54 -14.91
C VAL A 84 -5.31 1.80 -13.68
N ASN A 85 -6.31 0.94 -13.86
CA ASN A 85 -6.86 0.16 -12.75
C ASN A 85 -6.11 -1.17 -12.59
N ILE A 86 -5.63 -1.44 -11.38
CA ILE A 86 -5.09 -2.73 -10.97
C ILE A 86 -5.96 -3.25 -9.84
N THR A 87 -6.38 -4.52 -9.90
CA THR A 87 -7.19 -5.14 -8.85
C THR A 87 -6.66 -6.52 -8.52
N SER A 88 -6.66 -6.88 -7.23
CA SER A 88 -6.39 -8.26 -6.79
C SER A 88 -7.66 -8.85 -6.18
N THR A 89 -8.02 -10.07 -6.59
CA THR A 89 -9.16 -10.85 -6.04
C THR A 89 -8.72 -12.17 -5.42
N GLY A 90 -7.42 -12.43 -5.44
CA GLY A 90 -6.71 -13.55 -4.83
C GLY A 90 -5.21 -13.31 -5.01
N MET A 91 -4.44 -14.37 -5.18
CA MET A 91 -2.99 -14.29 -5.47
C MET A 91 -2.74 -13.96 -6.95
N ASN A 92 -3.23 -12.82 -7.41
CA ASN A 92 -3.14 -12.38 -8.80
C ASN A 92 -3.18 -10.85 -8.93
N PHE A 93 -2.83 -10.37 -10.12
CA PHE A 93 -3.15 -9.02 -10.58
C PHE A 93 -4.16 -9.10 -11.73
N ILE A 94 -5.10 -8.17 -11.75
CA ILE A 94 -5.99 -7.88 -12.87
C ILE A 94 -5.63 -6.47 -13.32
N ALA A 95 -4.87 -6.37 -14.41
CA ALA A 95 -4.35 -5.13 -14.96
C ALA A 95 -4.48 -5.13 -16.50
N PRO A 96 -4.46 -3.96 -17.15
CA PRO A 96 -4.28 -3.88 -18.60
C PRO A 96 -2.93 -4.48 -19.02
N LYS A 97 -2.93 -5.13 -20.18
CA LYS A 97 -1.69 -5.68 -20.76
C LYS A 97 -0.79 -4.59 -21.34
N GLU A 98 -1.39 -3.50 -21.81
CA GLU A 98 -0.71 -2.38 -22.44
C GLU A 98 -1.21 -1.05 -21.87
N ILE A 99 -0.29 -0.12 -21.64
CA ILE A 99 -0.57 1.26 -21.24
C ILE A 99 0.37 2.23 -21.98
N PRO A 100 0.00 3.51 -22.18
CA PRO A 100 0.89 4.50 -22.77
C PRO A 100 2.07 4.86 -21.85
N SER A 101 3.18 5.30 -22.45
CA SER A 101 4.31 5.91 -21.73
C SER A 101 3.98 7.30 -21.17
N GLY A 102 4.80 7.80 -20.26
CA GLY A 102 4.62 9.07 -19.56
C GLY A 102 4.03 8.90 -18.15
N TRP A 103 3.38 9.95 -17.65
CA TRP A 103 2.81 9.97 -16.30
C TRP A 103 1.51 9.18 -16.21
N ASN A 104 1.56 7.99 -15.63
CA ASN A 104 0.38 7.15 -15.42
C ASN A 104 -0.08 7.23 -13.96
N THR A 105 -1.38 7.43 -13.75
CA THR A 105 -1.98 7.32 -12.41
C THR A 105 -2.64 5.97 -12.26
N PHE A 106 -2.17 5.18 -11.30
CA PHE A 106 -2.68 3.86 -10.98
C PHE A 106 -3.68 3.93 -9.83
N ARG A 107 -4.78 3.20 -9.98
CA ARG A 107 -5.69 2.86 -8.88
C ARG A 107 -5.54 1.40 -8.56
N TYR A 108 -5.03 1.11 -7.39
CA TYR A 108 -4.99 -0.25 -6.88
C TYR A 108 -6.14 -0.50 -5.93
N MET A 109 -6.81 -1.64 -6.11
CA MET A 109 -7.83 -2.13 -5.21
C MET A 109 -7.49 -3.56 -4.77
N ASN A 110 -7.20 -3.70 -3.48
CA ASN A 110 -7.04 -5.00 -2.87
C ASN A 110 -8.41 -5.52 -2.44
N LYS A 111 -9.00 -6.48 -3.16
CA LYS A 111 -10.28 -7.11 -2.80
C LYS A 111 -10.09 -8.45 -2.06
N THR A 112 -8.87 -8.73 -1.58
CA THR A 112 -8.55 -9.97 -0.87
C THR A 112 -8.59 -9.74 0.65
N GLY A 113 -8.41 -10.84 1.40
CA GLY A 113 -8.22 -10.80 2.86
C GLY A 113 -6.76 -10.65 3.29
N GLU A 114 -5.82 -10.56 2.35
CA GLU A 114 -4.37 -10.53 2.61
C GLU A 114 -3.79 -9.16 2.22
N PRO A 115 -2.75 -8.67 2.90
CA PRO A 115 -2.08 -7.43 2.52
C PRO A 115 -1.33 -7.60 1.20
N HIS A 116 -1.46 -6.61 0.31
CA HIS A 116 -0.84 -6.63 -1.02
C HIS A 116 -0.32 -5.24 -1.41
N PHE A 117 0.65 -5.23 -2.32
CA PHE A 117 1.06 -4.05 -3.06
C PHE A 117 1.41 -4.49 -4.48
N PHE A 118 1.61 -3.54 -5.38
CA PHE A 118 2.30 -3.82 -6.64
C PHE A 118 3.57 -2.98 -6.70
N LEU A 119 4.60 -3.56 -7.30
CA LEU A 119 5.82 -2.89 -7.75
C LEU A 119 5.98 -3.13 -9.24
N LEU A 120 6.30 -2.08 -9.98
CA LEU A 120 6.65 -2.13 -11.40
C LEU A 120 8.16 -2.17 -11.54
N ILE A 121 8.65 -3.14 -12.30
CA ILE A 121 10.07 -3.31 -12.58
C ILE A 121 10.24 -3.38 -14.09
N LYS A 122 10.86 -2.37 -14.69
CA LYS A 122 11.24 -2.41 -16.11
C LYS A 122 12.32 -3.49 -16.27
N ILE A 123 12.11 -4.42 -17.19
CA ILE A 123 13.08 -5.48 -17.51
C ILE A 123 13.69 -5.24 -18.89
N PRO A 124 14.88 -5.79 -19.18
CA PRO A 124 15.47 -5.73 -20.51
C PRO A 124 14.53 -6.30 -21.57
N GLU A 125 14.59 -5.77 -22.79
CA GLU A 125 13.64 -6.12 -23.86
C GLU A 125 13.63 -7.61 -24.20
N GLU A 126 14.79 -8.27 -24.08
CA GLU A 126 14.94 -9.70 -24.36
C GLU A 126 14.44 -10.61 -23.23
N LYS A 127 14.05 -10.04 -22.08
CA LYS A 127 13.56 -10.81 -20.92
C LYS A 127 12.04 -10.91 -20.93
N THR A 128 11.57 -12.05 -20.44
CA THR A 128 10.15 -12.35 -20.29
C THR A 128 9.75 -12.47 -18.82
N LEU A 129 8.44 -12.50 -18.55
CA LEU A 129 7.89 -12.89 -17.24
C LEU A 129 8.47 -14.23 -16.73
N GLU A 130 8.63 -15.21 -17.61
CA GLU A 130 9.14 -16.53 -17.24
C GLU A 130 10.64 -16.48 -16.91
N ASP A 131 11.42 -15.67 -17.64
CA ASP A 131 12.82 -15.41 -17.28
C ASP A 131 12.92 -14.73 -15.92
N TYR A 132 12.12 -13.69 -15.66
CA TYR A 132 12.11 -13.01 -14.37
C TYR A 132 11.74 -13.98 -13.24
N LYS A 133 10.70 -14.80 -13.43
CA LYS A 133 10.29 -15.79 -12.44
C LYS A 133 11.40 -16.79 -12.11
N ASN A 134 12.02 -17.38 -13.12
CA ASN A 134 12.99 -18.46 -12.95
C ASN A 134 14.39 -17.97 -12.57
N GLN A 135 14.77 -16.76 -12.99
CA GLN A 135 16.11 -16.21 -12.78
C GLN A 135 16.17 -15.19 -11.65
N VAL A 136 15.02 -14.70 -11.17
CA VAL A 136 14.93 -13.70 -10.08
C VAL A 136 14.01 -14.17 -8.97
N THR A 137 12.69 -14.30 -9.21
CA THR A 137 11.71 -14.56 -8.14
C THR A 137 11.99 -15.86 -7.38
N VAL A 138 12.19 -16.97 -8.08
CA VAL A 138 12.46 -18.28 -7.46
C VAL A 138 13.83 -18.27 -6.75
N PRO A 139 14.95 -17.86 -7.40
CA PRO A 139 16.24 -17.71 -6.72
C PRO A 139 16.20 -16.82 -5.47
N PHE A 140 15.46 -15.71 -5.51
CA PHE A 140 15.31 -14.81 -4.35
C PHE A 140 14.57 -15.50 -3.20
N ASN A 141 13.48 -16.24 -3.49
CA ASN A 141 12.79 -17.04 -2.48
C ASN A 141 13.71 -18.12 -1.89
N ASN A 142 14.47 -18.83 -2.72
CA ASN A 142 15.39 -19.87 -2.27
C ASN A 142 16.48 -19.29 -1.37
N LEU A 143 17.01 -18.10 -1.71
CA LEU A 143 17.94 -17.38 -0.83
C LEU A 143 17.32 -17.09 0.54
N LEU A 144 16.04 -16.70 0.59
CA LEU A 144 15.35 -16.50 1.86
C LEU A 144 15.16 -17.79 2.66
N GLU A 145 14.92 -18.93 2.00
CA GLU A 145 14.88 -20.26 2.65
C GLU A 145 16.25 -20.64 3.23
N VAL A 146 17.34 -20.37 2.51
CA VAL A 146 18.72 -20.56 2.99
C VAL A 146 18.99 -19.69 4.23
N LEU A 147 18.60 -18.40 4.18
CA LEU A 147 18.79 -17.48 5.31
C LEU A 147 17.99 -17.87 6.55
N ARG A 148 16.91 -18.65 6.39
CA ARG A 148 16.14 -19.24 7.50
C ARG A 148 16.67 -20.61 7.95
N GLY A 149 17.67 -21.16 7.28
CA GLY A 149 18.23 -22.49 7.57
C GLY A 149 17.32 -23.64 7.13
N GLU A 150 16.41 -23.40 6.20
CA GLU A 150 15.45 -24.42 5.70
C GLU A 150 16.08 -25.33 4.64
N ARG A 151 17.17 -24.88 3.99
CA ARG A 151 17.92 -25.60 2.95
C ARG A 151 19.32 -25.02 2.77
N ASP A 152 20.18 -25.76 2.07
CA ASP A 152 21.49 -25.27 1.61
C ASP A 152 21.38 -24.52 0.27
N PHE A 153 22.33 -23.62 0.03
CA PHE A 153 22.42 -22.84 -1.21
C PHE A 153 23.00 -23.67 -2.36
N ASN A 154 22.30 -23.71 -3.50
CA ASN A 154 22.79 -24.29 -4.74
C ASN A 154 23.10 -23.18 -5.76
N ARG A 155 24.39 -22.95 -6.04
CA ARG A 155 24.84 -21.88 -6.93
C ARG A 155 24.27 -21.95 -8.36
N GLU A 156 23.97 -23.15 -8.87
CA GLU A 156 23.48 -23.32 -10.23
C GLU A 156 22.00 -22.93 -10.39
N THR A 157 21.21 -23.06 -9.32
CA THR A 157 19.75 -22.90 -9.35
C THR A 157 19.24 -21.74 -8.50
N ASP A 158 20.03 -21.30 -7.51
CA ASP A 158 19.63 -20.29 -6.53
C ASP A 158 20.35 -18.94 -6.78
N ALA A 159 21.23 -18.84 -7.76
CA ALA A 159 21.87 -17.58 -8.12
C ALA A 159 20.88 -16.66 -8.86
N ILE A 160 20.60 -15.51 -8.25
CA ILE A 160 19.84 -14.42 -8.90
C ILE A 160 20.65 -13.90 -10.09
N ALA A 161 20.03 -13.82 -11.26
CA ALA A 161 20.72 -13.42 -12.47
C ALA A 161 21.24 -11.98 -12.40
N SER A 162 22.45 -11.76 -12.91
CA SER A 162 23.15 -10.47 -12.81
C SER A 162 22.40 -9.31 -13.47
N TRP A 163 21.68 -9.59 -14.58
CA TRP A 163 20.92 -8.57 -15.32
C TRP A 163 19.84 -7.90 -14.45
N PHE A 164 19.32 -8.60 -13.43
CA PHE A 164 18.39 -7.99 -12.48
C PHE A 164 19.04 -6.85 -11.70
N PHE A 165 20.32 -6.96 -11.40
CA PHE A 165 21.05 -5.93 -10.67
C PHE A 165 21.67 -4.87 -11.57
N THR A 166 21.84 -5.11 -12.88
CA THR A 166 22.50 -4.18 -13.80
C THR A 166 21.54 -3.43 -14.70
N ASP A 167 20.46 -4.08 -15.13
CA ASP A 167 19.64 -3.63 -16.26
C ASP A 167 18.15 -3.50 -15.89
N ALA A 168 17.68 -4.17 -14.83
CA ALA A 168 16.31 -3.97 -14.36
C ALA A 168 16.18 -2.65 -13.57
N ILE A 169 15.06 -1.95 -13.76
CA ILE A 169 14.80 -0.65 -13.15
C ILE A 169 13.56 -0.75 -12.26
N ASN A 170 13.74 -0.52 -10.96
CA ASN A 170 12.61 -0.35 -10.05
C ASN A 170 11.89 0.96 -10.36
N SER A 171 10.68 0.85 -10.91
CA SER A 171 9.89 1.98 -11.39
C SER A 171 8.75 2.34 -10.45
N GLY A 172 8.74 1.81 -9.23
CA GLY A 172 7.80 2.16 -8.17
C GLY A 172 6.47 1.43 -8.21
N GLY A 173 5.54 1.87 -7.37
CA GLY A 173 4.29 1.16 -7.17
C GLY A 173 3.49 1.74 -6.01
N THR A 174 2.75 0.89 -5.32
CA THR A 174 2.05 1.29 -4.09
C THR A 174 2.85 0.90 -2.84
N GLY A 175 2.52 1.51 -1.71
CA GLY A 175 2.82 0.91 -0.41
C GLY A 175 1.99 -0.36 -0.19
N ILE A 176 2.22 -1.03 0.95
CA ILE A 176 1.41 -2.18 1.38
C ILE A 176 0.00 -1.71 1.70
N ILE A 177 -0.97 -2.35 1.06
CA ILE A 177 -2.40 -2.07 1.19
C ILE A 177 -3.07 -3.25 1.88
N GLU A 178 -3.68 -2.97 3.02
CA GLU A 178 -4.45 -3.93 3.81
C GLU A 178 -5.65 -4.50 3.03
N ALA A 179 -6.24 -5.55 3.58
CA ALA A 179 -7.45 -6.20 3.06
C ALA A 179 -8.58 -5.19 2.77
N GLY A 180 -9.17 -5.24 1.58
CA GLY A 180 -10.23 -4.33 1.15
C GLY A 180 -9.76 -2.90 0.81
N GLY A 181 -8.47 -2.60 1.01
CA GLY A 181 -7.92 -1.26 0.87
C GLY A 181 -7.79 -0.80 -0.59
N LYS A 182 -7.58 0.50 -0.74
CA LYS A 182 -7.32 1.16 -2.04
C LYS A 182 -6.07 2.03 -1.94
N ALA A 183 -5.39 2.19 -3.06
CA ALA A 183 -4.31 3.16 -3.20
C ALA A 183 -4.37 3.87 -4.54
N VAL A 184 -3.86 5.09 -4.54
CA VAL A 184 -3.60 5.86 -5.75
C VAL A 184 -2.13 6.22 -5.76
N THR A 185 -1.45 5.91 -6.86
CA THR A 185 -0.05 6.24 -7.08
C THR A 185 0.13 6.75 -8.49
N SER A 186 0.96 7.75 -8.68
CA SER A 186 1.31 8.26 -10.02
C SER A 186 2.79 8.02 -10.27
N ILE A 187 3.09 7.48 -11.46
CA ILE A 187 4.42 6.99 -11.82
C ILE A 187 4.70 7.42 -13.26
N TYR A 188 5.88 8.00 -13.48
CA TYR A 188 6.41 8.20 -14.83
C TYR A 188 7.03 6.89 -15.35
N LEU A 189 6.55 6.43 -16.51
CA LEU A 189 6.99 5.19 -17.14
C LEU A 189 7.50 5.46 -18.55
N GLU A 190 8.70 4.96 -18.85
CA GLU A 190 9.22 4.91 -20.21
C GLU A 190 8.67 3.69 -20.96
N PRO A 191 8.67 3.71 -22.31
CA PRO A 191 8.36 2.52 -23.09
C PRO A 191 9.22 1.31 -22.69
N GLY A 192 8.61 0.12 -22.71
CA GLY A 192 9.29 -1.15 -22.39
C GLY A 192 8.39 -2.20 -21.71
N ASN A 193 9.01 -3.32 -21.31
CA ASN A 193 8.33 -4.40 -20.60
C ASN A 193 8.50 -4.24 -19.09
N TYR A 194 7.40 -4.40 -18.35
CA TYR A 194 7.37 -4.23 -16.91
C TYR A 194 6.78 -5.45 -16.23
N ILE A 195 7.46 -5.93 -15.19
CA ILE A 195 6.93 -6.91 -14.26
C ILE A 195 6.10 -6.19 -13.21
N ILE A 196 4.94 -6.74 -12.90
CA ILE A 196 4.09 -6.37 -11.77
C ILE A 196 4.32 -7.41 -10.68
N GLU A 197 4.92 -7.02 -9.56
CA GLU A 197 5.28 -7.94 -8.48
C GLU A 197 4.65 -7.55 -7.13
N CYS A 198 4.21 -8.56 -6.37
CA CYS A 198 4.04 -8.46 -4.92
C CYS A 198 4.96 -9.48 -4.24
N TYR A 199 5.89 -9.03 -3.41
CA TYR A 199 6.79 -9.90 -2.66
C TYR A 199 6.47 -9.95 -1.15
N VAL A 200 5.23 -9.65 -0.75
CA VAL A 200 4.78 -9.91 0.64
C VAL A 200 5.02 -11.38 0.97
N LYS A 201 5.42 -11.67 2.21
CA LYS A 201 5.69 -13.03 2.68
C LYS A 201 4.42 -13.62 3.28
N LEU A 202 4.07 -14.82 2.83
CA LEU A 202 3.12 -15.68 3.52
C LEU A 202 3.67 -16.08 4.91
N PRO A 203 2.81 -16.55 5.84
CA PRO A 203 3.25 -17.03 7.16
C PRO A 203 4.34 -18.11 7.12
N ASN A 204 4.39 -18.90 6.03
CA ASN A 204 5.43 -19.91 5.80
C ASN A 204 6.73 -19.35 5.19
N GLY A 205 6.86 -18.02 5.09
CA GLY A 205 8.04 -17.35 4.56
C GLY A 205 8.12 -17.23 3.03
N LYS A 206 7.22 -17.87 2.27
CA LYS A 206 7.20 -17.80 0.80
C LYS A 206 6.68 -16.45 0.31
N LEU A 207 7.26 -15.96 -0.78
CA LEU A 207 6.82 -14.70 -1.40
C LEU A 207 5.50 -14.90 -2.17
N HIS A 208 4.62 -13.88 -2.14
CA HIS A 208 3.39 -13.86 -2.93
C HIS A 208 3.66 -14.05 -4.43
N SER A 209 4.77 -13.50 -4.94
CA SER A 209 5.20 -13.64 -6.33
C SER A 209 5.54 -15.08 -6.74
N VAL A 210 5.98 -15.92 -5.80
CA VAL A 210 6.23 -17.35 -6.04
C VAL A 210 4.92 -18.13 -6.19
N VAL A 211 3.83 -17.67 -5.56
CA VAL A 211 2.55 -18.38 -5.51
C VAL A 211 1.44 -17.73 -6.35
N GLY A 212 1.79 -16.73 -7.19
CA GLY A 212 0.89 -16.23 -8.24
C GLY A 212 0.84 -14.71 -8.41
N MET A 213 1.36 -13.91 -7.48
CA MET A 213 1.36 -12.43 -7.63
C MET A 213 2.58 -11.92 -8.39
N LEU A 214 2.71 -12.39 -9.62
CA LEU A 214 3.69 -11.95 -10.59
C LEU A 214 2.99 -11.89 -11.96
N ASP A 215 3.02 -10.73 -12.60
CA ASP A 215 2.40 -10.51 -13.90
C ASP A 215 3.28 -9.57 -14.75
N GLN A 216 2.90 -9.32 -16.01
CA GLN A 216 3.63 -8.43 -16.91
C GLN A 216 2.67 -7.47 -17.61
N MET A 217 3.12 -6.24 -17.81
CA MET A 217 2.51 -5.27 -18.72
C MET A 217 3.57 -4.65 -19.64
N THR A 218 3.11 -4.13 -20.78
CA THR A 218 3.95 -3.38 -21.73
C THR A 218 3.56 -1.91 -21.69
N VAL A 219 4.55 -1.04 -21.58
CA VAL A 219 4.38 0.40 -21.74
C VAL A 219 4.74 0.73 -23.18
N THR A 220 3.79 1.29 -23.94
CA THR A 220 3.93 1.54 -25.37
C THR A 220 4.63 2.88 -25.64
N GLU A 221 5.03 3.08 -26.89
CA GLU A 221 5.58 4.36 -27.39
C GLU A 221 4.53 5.48 -27.44
N GLU A 222 3.23 5.16 -27.36
CA GLU A 222 2.20 6.20 -27.27
C GLU A 222 2.34 6.94 -25.94
N VAL A 223 2.46 8.25 -25.99
CA VAL A 223 2.62 9.08 -24.78
C VAL A 223 1.24 9.51 -24.28
N THR A 224 0.97 9.27 -23.00
CA THR A 224 -0.27 9.75 -22.36
C THR A 224 -0.35 11.28 -22.38
N LYS A 225 -1.57 11.81 -22.36
CA LYS A 225 -1.84 13.25 -22.21
C LYS A 225 -1.77 13.69 -20.75
N ASP A 226 -1.67 12.74 -19.82
CA ASP A 226 -1.54 13.01 -18.40
C ASP A 226 -0.21 13.69 -18.08
N LYS A 227 -0.27 14.67 -17.18
CA LYS A 227 0.89 15.47 -16.77
C LYS A 227 1.39 15.00 -15.41
N GLU A 228 2.62 15.39 -15.09
CA GLU A 228 3.15 15.25 -13.73
C GLU A 228 2.13 15.81 -12.71
N PRO A 229 1.75 15.02 -11.68
CA PRO A 229 0.81 15.52 -10.68
C PRO A 229 1.39 16.67 -9.88
N LYS A 230 0.54 17.64 -9.54
CA LYS A 230 0.92 18.77 -8.69
C LYS A 230 1.13 18.28 -7.25
N VAL A 231 2.34 18.45 -6.74
CA VAL A 231 2.74 18.10 -5.38
C VAL A 231 2.15 19.10 -4.37
N ASP A 232 1.53 18.58 -3.30
CA ASP A 232 1.11 19.36 -2.12
C ASP A 232 2.17 19.33 -1.03
N VAL A 233 2.83 18.17 -0.83
CA VAL A 233 3.82 17.94 0.23
C VAL A 233 5.03 17.20 -0.31
N SER A 234 6.21 17.76 -0.12
CA SER A 234 7.48 17.11 -0.51
C SER A 234 8.02 16.28 0.65
N ILE A 235 8.57 15.11 0.31
CA ILE A 235 9.17 14.17 1.26
C ILE A 235 10.63 13.97 0.90
N ASP A 236 11.52 14.13 1.87
CA ASP A 236 12.91 13.71 1.77
C ASP A 236 13.11 12.36 2.46
N ILE A 237 13.82 11.47 1.77
CA ILE A 237 14.23 10.19 2.30
C ILE A 237 15.75 10.22 2.39
N THR A 238 16.27 10.16 3.60
CA THR A 238 17.71 10.17 3.88
C THR A 238 18.09 9.00 4.78
N ALA A 239 19.39 8.77 4.97
CA ALA A 239 19.87 7.79 5.96
C ALA A 239 19.38 8.09 7.39
N ALA A 240 19.04 9.35 7.69
CA ALA A 240 18.50 9.75 8.99
C ALA A 240 17.00 9.47 9.15
N GLY A 241 16.30 9.14 8.05
CA GLY A 241 14.88 8.82 8.06
C GLY A 241 14.09 9.55 6.97
N ILE A 242 12.77 9.62 7.18
CA ILE A 242 11.80 10.24 6.29
C ILE A 242 11.36 11.58 6.90
N GLN A 243 11.49 12.67 6.14
CA GLN A 243 11.12 14.01 6.57
C GLN A 243 10.10 14.63 5.62
N LEU A 244 9.06 15.28 6.18
CA LEU A 244 8.17 16.14 5.42
C LEU A 244 8.78 17.55 5.35
N ASN A 245 8.85 18.10 4.15
CA ASN A 245 9.41 19.44 3.90
C ASN A 245 8.35 20.54 3.89
N ASP A 246 7.09 20.15 3.72
CA ASP A 246 5.95 21.05 3.68
C ASP A 246 4.93 20.67 4.76
N GLU A 247 4.23 21.68 5.30
CA GLU A 247 3.14 21.46 6.26
C GLU A 247 1.85 21.00 5.57
N ILE A 248 1.12 20.09 6.22
CA ILE A 248 -0.24 19.71 5.82
C ILE A 248 -1.21 20.77 6.33
N LYS A 249 -1.55 21.73 5.47
CA LYS A 249 -2.31 22.95 5.86
C LYS A 249 -3.83 22.82 5.86
N ARG A 250 -4.36 21.71 5.35
CA ARG A 250 -5.81 21.46 5.20
C ARG A 250 -6.12 19.98 5.37
N PRO A 251 -7.35 19.60 5.74
CA PRO A 251 -7.81 18.22 5.60
C PRO A 251 -8.04 17.85 4.12
N GLY A 252 -8.19 16.55 3.86
CA GLY A 252 -8.59 15.99 2.57
C GLY A 252 -7.45 15.34 1.78
N LEU A 253 -7.58 15.33 0.44
CA LEU A 253 -6.61 14.70 -0.45
C LEU A 253 -5.33 15.54 -0.57
N HIS A 254 -4.20 14.86 -0.46
CA HIS A 254 -2.87 15.45 -0.64
C HIS A 254 -2.03 14.58 -1.58
N THR A 255 -1.28 15.25 -2.45
CA THR A 255 -0.25 14.65 -3.29
C THR A 255 1.09 14.77 -2.59
N PHE A 256 1.65 13.65 -2.14
CA PHE A 256 3.00 13.61 -1.60
C PHE A 256 3.99 13.27 -2.72
N SER A 257 5.18 13.86 -2.75
CA SER A 257 6.24 13.45 -3.68
C SER A 257 7.54 13.22 -2.94
N GLY A 258 8.09 12.01 -3.07
CA GLY A 258 9.41 11.68 -2.55
C GLY A 258 10.49 11.96 -3.58
N ILE A 259 11.46 12.80 -3.24
CA ILE A 259 12.73 12.85 -3.98
C ILE A 259 13.72 12.04 -3.15
N ASN A 260 14.32 11.01 -3.76
CA ASN A 260 15.48 10.37 -3.17
C ASN A 260 16.64 11.37 -3.33
N LEU A 261 16.77 12.30 -2.38
CA LEU A 261 17.93 13.15 -2.29
C LEU A 261 19.10 12.20 -2.17
N LYS A 262 19.95 12.17 -3.21
CA LYS A 262 21.19 11.40 -3.22
C LYS A 262 21.89 11.68 -1.89
N SER A 263 21.83 10.72 -0.96
CA SER A 263 22.85 10.61 0.07
C SER A 263 24.12 10.25 -0.71
N CYS A 264 24.87 11.29 -1.05
CA CYS A 264 26.09 11.24 -1.83
C CYS A 264 27.16 10.35 -1.18
N VAL A 265 28.01 9.86 -2.08
CA VAL A 265 29.38 9.31 -1.94
C VAL A 265 29.47 7.82 -1.64
#